data_AF-A0A520TII0-F1
#
_entry.id   AF-A0A520TII0-F1
#
_cell.length_a   1.000
_cell.length_b   1.000
_cell.length_c   1.000
_cell.angle_alpha   90.00
_cell.angle_beta   90.00
_cell.angle_gamma   90.00
#
_symmetry.space_group_name_H-M   'P 1'
#
loop_
_entity.id
_entity.type
_entity.pdbx_description
1 polymer ?
#
loop_
_entity_poly.entity_id
_entity_poly.type
_entity_poly.pdbx_seq_one_letter_code
_entity_poly.pdbx_strand_id
1 'polypeptide(L)' 'MNLLTTVVIPLCATNLVGKAAITKLCPTLEIKGKSFIGLTQQIAGIDRRSLGQEVCNLSQYRSEIIAALDFTISGI' A
#
# COMPACT_ATOMS: atom_id res chain seq x y z
N MET A 1 2.12 -24.09 -4.10
CA MET A 1 3.07 -23.30 -4.91
C MET A 1 3.76 -22.31 -3.99
N ASN A 2 5.07 -22.43 -3.79
CA ASN A 2 5.83 -21.54 -2.90
C ASN A 2 6.46 -20.43 -3.76
N LEU A 3 5.88 -19.23 -3.72
CA LEU A 3 6.42 -18.06 -4.42
C LEU A 3 7.52 -17.43 -3.56
N LEU A 4 8.71 -17.27 -4.12
CA LEU A 4 9.84 -16.62 -3.44
C LEU A 4 9.65 -15.10 -3.30
N THR A 5 8.79 -14.51 -4.13
CA THR A 5 8.50 -13.07 -4.13
C THR A 5 7.09 -12.77 -3.62
N THR A 6 6.87 -11.52 -3.25
CA THR A 6 5.55 -10.96 -2.98
C THR A 6 5.46 -9.54 -3.52
N VAL A 7 4.26 -9.13 -3.91
CA VAL A 7 3.99 -7.76 -4.38
C VAL A 7 3.62 -6.90 -3.17
N VAL A 8 4.24 -5.74 -3.05
CA VAL A 8 4.03 -4.81 -1.93
C VAL A 8 3.65 -3.41 -2.44
N ILE A 9 2.89 -2.69 -1.63
CA ILE A 9 2.64 -1.25 -1.78
C ILE A 9 3.48 -0.53 -0.72
N PRO A 10 4.44 0.31 -1.09
CA PRO A 10 5.20 1.11 -0.14
C PRO A 10 4.30 2.09 0.62
N LEU A 11 4.64 2.35 1.89
CA LEU A 11 3.92 3.30 2.73
C LEU A 11 4.78 4.54 2.99
N CYS A 12 4.16 5.71 2.96
CA CYS A 12 4.78 6.98 3.32
C CYS A 12 3.99 7.66 4.44
N ALA A 13 4.68 8.34 5.36
CA ALA A 13 4.00 9.14 6.37
C ALA A 13 3.25 10.32 5.72
N THR A 14 2.06 10.63 6.22
CA THR A 14 1.19 11.68 5.64
C THR A 14 1.84 13.07 5.64
N ASN A 15 2.73 13.36 6.59
CA ASN A 15 3.46 14.62 6.68
C ASN A 15 4.53 14.82 5.59
N LEU A 16 4.89 13.76 4.86
CA LEU A 16 5.86 13.80 3.76
C LEU A 16 5.20 13.91 2.38
N VAL A 17 3.87 13.70 2.31
CA VAL A 17 3.13 13.75 1.05
C VAL A 17 2.57 15.17 0.86
N GLY A 18 2.86 15.79 -0.28
CA GLY A 18 2.28 17.10 -0.65
C GLY A 18 0.75 17.06 -0.73
N LYS A 19 0.10 18.24 -0.76
CA LYS A 19 -1.36 18.44 -0.69
C LYS A 19 -2.24 17.69 -1.72
N ALA A 20 -1.67 16.92 -2.64
CA ALA A 20 -2.36 16.29 -3.76
C ALA A 20 -2.20 14.76 -3.79
N ALA A 21 -2.32 14.08 -2.65
CA ALA A 21 -2.54 12.64 -2.68
C ALA A 21 -3.91 12.36 -3.32
N ILE A 22 -3.91 11.76 -4.51
CA ILE A 22 -5.14 11.32 -5.17
C ILE A 22 -5.71 10.19 -4.31
N THR A 23 -6.75 10.47 -3.53
CA THR A 23 -7.28 9.58 -2.48
C THR A 23 -7.68 8.20 -3.01
N LYS A 24 -8.09 8.13 -4.28
CA LYS A 24 -8.46 6.87 -4.95
C LYS A 24 -7.26 6.02 -5.36
N LEU A 25 -6.14 6.65 -5.73
CA LEU A 25 -4.89 5.96 -6.08
C LEU A 25 -4.08 5.62 -4.83
N CYS A 26 -4.10 6.51 -3.85
CA CYS A 26 -3.23 6.46 -2.68
C CYS A 26 -4.08 6.31 -1.41
N PRO A 27 -4.44 5.07 -1.02
CA PRO A 27 -5.28 4.86 0.15
C PRO A 27 -4.59 5.36 1.43
N THR A 28 -5.37 5.95 2.33
CA THR A 28 -4.91 6.29 3.67
C THR A 28 -5.15 5.12 4.61
N LEU A 29 -4.10 4.67 5.28
CA LEU A 29 -4.08 3.48 6.14
C LEU A 29 -3.69 3.91 7.56
N GLU A 30 -4.35 3.35 8.57
CA GLU A 30 -3.97 3.58 9.97
C GLU A 30 -3.12 2.43 10.51
N ILE A 31 -1.96 2.78 11.07
CA ILE A 31 -1.05 1.85 11.72
C ILE A 31 -0.71 2.41 13.10
N LYS A 32 -1.14 1.74 14.17
CA LYS A 32 -0.88 2.12 15.57
C LYS A 32 -1.25 3.59 15.86
N GLY A 33 -2.43 4.04 15.41
CA GLY A 33 -2.93 5.40 15.62
C GLY A 33 -2.23 6.48 14.77
N LYS A 34 -1.41 6.09 13.79
CA LYS A 34 -0.74 7.01 12.85
C LYS A 34 -1.23 6.74 11.43
N SER A 35 -1.47 7.80 10.68
CA SER A 35 -1.90 7.72 9.29
C SER A 35 -0.69 7.61 8.34
N PHE A 36 -0.81 6.70 7.39
CA PHE A 36 0.13 6.48 6.31
C PHE A 36 -0.59 6.50 4.97
N ILE A 37 0.12 6.86 3.91
CA ILE A 37 -0.36 6.83 2.53
C ILE A 37 0.27 5.63 1.83
N GLY A 38 -0.57 4.76 1.27
CA GLY A 38 -0.13 3.71 0.35
C GLY A 38 0.21 4.30 -1.01
N LEU A 39 1.48 4.20 -1.43
CA LEU A 39 1.95 4.69 -2.72
C LEU A 39 1.73 3.61 -3.78
N THR A 40 0.48 3.37 -4.16
CA THR A 40 0.09 2.27 -5.08
C THR A 40 0.83 2.33 -6.42
N GLN A 41 1.14 3.53 -6.92
CA GLN A 41 1.95 3.74 -8.13
C GLN A 41 3.41 3.26 -8.01
N GLN A 42 3.89 3.01 -6.79
CA GLN A 42 5.24 2.48 -6.50
C GLN A 42 5.20 0.99 -6.13
N ILE A 43 4.15 0.27 -6.52
CA ILE A 43 4.04 -1.16 -6.33
C ILE A 43 5.27 -1.89 -6.90
N ALA A 44 5.78 -2.88 -6.17
CA ALA A 44 6.95 -3.65 -6.58
C ALA A 44 6.85 -5.09 -6.12
N GLY A 45 7.46 -6.00 -6.89
CA GLY A 45 7.75 -7.35 -6.43
C GLY A 45 9.06 -7.37 -5.65
N ILE A 46 9.05 -7.91 -4.42
CA ILE A 46 10.25 -8.08 -3.59
C ILE A 46 10.44 -9.55 -3.20
N ASP A 47 11.67 -9.96 -2.93
CA ASP A 47 11.95 -11.24 -2.29
C ASP A 47 11.34 -11.25 -0.87
N ARG A 48 10.66 -12.33 -0.50
CA ARG A 48 10.06 -12.49 0.83
C ARG A 48 11.09 -12.43 1.96
N ARG A 49 12.36 -12.74 1.69
CA ARG A 49 13.48 -12.61 2.63
C ARG A 49 13.80 -11.16 2.98
N SER A 50 13.37 -10.21 2.15
CA SER A 50 13.50 -8.77 2.40
C SER A 50 12.39 -8.21 3.29
N LEU A 51 11.35 -8.99 3.58
CA LEU A 51 10.30 -8.57 4.51
C LEU A 51 10.86 -8.49 5.93
N GLY A 52 10.62 -7.35 6.58
CA GLY A 52 10.95 -7.16 7.98
C GLY A 52 9.92 -7.80 8.92
N GLN A 53 9.97 -7.39 10.18
CA GLN A 53 9.00 -7.80 11.18
C GLN A 53 7.59 -7.35 10.81
N GLU A 54 6.61 -8.23 10.98
CA GLU A 54 5.19 -7.88 10.86
C GLU A 54 4.78 -6.88 11.97
N VAL A 55 4.15 -5.77 11.58
CA VAL A 55 3.76 -4.69 12.51
C VAL A 55 2.27 -4.68 12.80
N CYS A 56 1.43 -5.01 11.80
CA CYS A 56 -0.03 -5.06 11.91
C CYS A 56 -0.67 -5.77 10.71
N ASN A 57 -1.93 -6.16 10.86
CA ASN A 57 -2.77 -6.65 9.77
C ASN A 57 -3.67 -5.51 9.23
N LEU A 58 -3.65 -5.29 7.91
CA LEU A 58 -4.41 -4.24 7.23
C LEU A 58 -5.60 -4.78 6.41
N SER A 59 -6.07 -5.99 6.71
CA SER A 59 -7.14 -6.65 5.94
C SER A 59 -8.46 -5.86 5.96
N GLN A 60 -8.71 -5.00 6.95
CA GLN A 60 -9.89 -4.13 6.92
C GLN A 60 -9.88 -3.13 5.75
N TYR A 61 -8.71 -2.79 5.21
CA TYR A 61 -8.55 -1.89 4.06
C TYR A 61 -8.49 -2.63 2.72
N ARG A 62 -8.88 -3.92 2.70
CA ARG A 62 -8.77 -4.75 1.49
C ARG A 62 -9.51 -4.11 0.31
N SER A 63 -10.71 -3.58 0.54
CA SER A 63 -11.53 -2.98 -0.52
C SER A 63 -10.84 -1.77 -1.13
N GLU A 64 -10.29 -0.88 -0.31
CA GLU A 64 -9.56 0.31 -0.72
C GLU A 64 -8.26 -0.05 -1.47
N ILE A 65 -7.53 -1.05 -0.99
CA ILE A 65 -6.30 -1.53 -1.65
C ILE A 65 -6.61 -2.10 -3.04
N ILE A 66 -7.66 -2.93 -3.16
CA ILE A 66 -8.06 -3.48 -4.46
C ILE A 66 -8.55 -2.38 -5.41
N ALA A 67 -9.34 -1.43 -4.91
CA ALA A 67 -9.81 -0.31 -5.74
C ALA A 67 -8.65 0.56 -6.25
N ALA A 68 -7.63 0.81 -5.42
CA ALA A 68 -6.44 1.55 -5.83
C ALA A 68 -5.62 0.78 -6.88
N LEU A 69 -5.50 -0.54 -6.74
CA LEU A 69 -4.83 -1.39 -7.73
C LEU A 69 -5.58 -1.43 -9.06
N ASP A 70 -6.91 -1.56 -9.01
CA ASP A 70 -7.76 -1.50 -10.19
C ASP A 70 -7.59 -0.14 -10.89
N PHE A 71 -7.73 0.96 -10.15
CA PHE A 71 -7.51 2.31 -10.69
C PHE A 71 -6.11 2.48 -11.31
N THR A 72 -5.07 1.86 -10.73
CA THR A 72 -3.70 1.92 -11.28
C THR A 72 -3.58 1.21 -12.63
N ILE A 73 -4.33 0.12 -12.85
CA ILE A 73 -4.21 -0.74 -14.03
C ILE A 73 -5.24 -0.37 -15.11
N SER A 74 -6.50 -0.22 -14.69
CA SER A 74 -7.65 -0.01 -15.58
C SER A 74 -8.09 1.45 -15.67
N GLY A 75 -7.73 2.29 -14.68
CA GLY A 75 -8.16 3.68 -14.58
C GLY A 75 -9.59 3.88 -14.05
N ILE A 76 -10.25 2.82 -13.56
CA ILE A 76 -11.67 2.82 -13.17
C ILE A 76 -11.91 3.17 -11.70
#